data_AF-A0A4V1BJ03-F1
#
_entry.id   AF-A0A4V1BJ03-F1
#
_cell.length_a   1.000
_cell.length_b   1.000
_cell.length_c   1.000
_cell.angle_alpha   90.00
_cell.angle_beta   90.00
_cell.angle_gamma   90.00
#
_symmetry.space_group_name_H-M   'P 1'
#
loop_
_entity.id
_entity.type
_entity.pdbx_description
1 polymer ?
#
loop_
_entity_poly.entity_id
_entity_poly.type
_entity_poly.pdbx_seq_one_letter_code
_entity_poly.pdbx_strand_id
1 'polypeptide(L)'
;MATIVKTSVGGPGARAVTEVTLTATNDMAYEAGTGQVLILRNPTAGSISCVLDGADGTTMNFPGAPAISVAAGYSTPVPAGAVRAIPLDTVSAYLQGAINITGTGLVAVLLGV
;
A
#
# COMPACT_ATOMS: atom_id res chain seq x y z
N MET A 1 -11.84 -7.87 -7.83
CA MET A 1 -10.45 -7.97 -7.37
C MET A 1 -9.59 -7.26 -8.39
N ALA A 2 -9.07 -6.09 -8.04
CA ALA A 2 -8.16 -5.36 -8.93
C ALA A 2 -6.73 -5.70 -8.53
N THR A 3 -5.87 -5.98 -9.51
CA THR A 3 -4.44 -6.20 -9.27
C THR A 3 -3.70 -4.89 -9.49
N ILE A 4 -2.98 -4.43 -8.47
CA ILE A 4 -2.19 -3.21 -8.54
C ILE A 4 -0.82 -3.59 -9.08
N VAL A 5 -0.54 -3.16 -10.32
CA VAL A 5 0.71 -3.46 -11.00
C VAL A 5 1.74 -2.36 -10.70
N LYS A 6 2.96 -2.77 -10.34
CA LYS A 6 4.09 -1.84 -10.16
C LYS A 6 4.38 -1.11 -11.46
N THR A 7 4.45 0.21 -11.37
CA THR A 7 5.07 1.05 -12.40
C THR A 7 6.55 1.21 -12.04
N SER A 8 7.45 0.68 -12.88
CA SER A 8 8.89 0.93 -12.69
C SER A 8 9.18 2.42 -12.89
N VAL A 9 9.96 3.04 -12.01
CA VAL A 9 10.42 4.45 -12.14
C VAL A 9 11.88 4.55 -12.60
N GLY A 10 12.48 3.47 -13.09
CA GLY A 10 13.85 3.48 -13.62
C GLY A 10 13.99 4.32 -14.90
N GLY A 11 15.06 5.11 -14.99
CA GLY A 11 15.45 5.88 -16.19
C GLY A 11 15.04 7.36 -16.17
N PRO A 12 15.62 8.19 -17.06
CA PRO A 12 15.33 9.63 -17.11
C PRO A 12 14.00 9.94 -17.83
N GLY A 13 13.22 10.89 -17.30
CA GLY A 13 12.01 11.43 -17.95
C GLY A 13 10.71 11.25 -17.17
N ALA A 14 9.59 11.66 -17.77
CA ALA A 14 8.24 11.43 -17.24
C ALA A 14 7.74 10.02 -17.57
N ARG A 15 7.01 9.38 -16.65
CA ARG A 15 6.40 8.07 -16.86
C ARG A 15 4.89 8.13 -16.66
N ALA A 16 4.18 7.42 -17.52
CA ALA A 16 2.78 7.11 -17.28
C ALA A 16 2.70 6.16 -16.09
N VAL A 17 1.94 6.56 -15.08
CA VAL A 17 1.67 5.74 -13.90
C VAL A 17 0.37 4.98 -14.11
N THR A 18 0.35 3.72 -13.71
CA THR A 18 -0.88 2.93 -13.74
C THR A 18 -1.69 3.26 -12.50
N GLU A 19 -2.79 3.99 -12.70
CA GLU A 19 -3.79 4.27 -11.67
C GLU A 19 -4.80 3.13 -11.61
N VAL A 20 -4.99 2.54 -10.43
CA VAL A 20 -5.97 1.49 -10.19
C VAL A 20 -6.96 1.96 -9.15
N THR A 21 -8.24 2.04 -9.53
CA THR A 21 -9.31 2.31 -8.57
C THR A 21 -9.52 1.08 -7.69
N LEU A 22 -9.29 1.25 -6.39
CA LEU A 22 -9.45 0.22 -5.37
C LEU A 22 -10.92 -0.18 -5.26
N THR A 23 -11.15 -1.50 -5.31
CA THR A 23 -12.43 -2.16 -5.06
C THR A 23 -12.45 -2.74 -3.64
N ALA A 24 -13.42 -3.60 -3.30
CA ALA A 24 -13.53 -4.19 -1.96
C ALA A 24 -12.28 -5.01 -1.54
N THR A 25 -11.61 -5.65 -2.50
CA THR A 25 -10.41 -6.47 -2.29
C THR A 25 -9.49 -6.25 -3.48
N ASN A 26 -8.22 -5.98 -3.23
CA ASN A 26 -7.23 -5.69 -4.27
C ASN A 26 -5.90 -6.28 -3.88
N ASP A 27 -5.23 -6.92 -4.83
CA ASP A 27 -3.95 -7.57 -4.56
C ASP A 27 -2.80 -6.72 -5.09
N MET A 28 -1.69 -6.72 -4.36
CA MET A 28 -0.43 -6.16 -4.82
C MET A 28 0.73 -7.11 -4.49
N ALA A 29 1.77 -7.05 -5.32
CA ALA A 29 3.04 -7.72 -5.04
C ALA A 29 4.05 -6.68 -4.54
N TYR A 30 4.54 -6.86 -3.31
CA TYR A 30 5.60 -6.04 -2.73
C TYR A 30 6.96 -6.70 -2.96
N GLU A 31 7.93 -5.92 -3.45
CA GLU A 31 9.31 -6.36 -3.63
C GLU A 31 10.18 -5.68 -2.57
N ALA A 32 10.54 -6.43 -1.52
CA ALA A 32 11.26 -5.90 -0.38
C ALA A 32 12.61 -5.28 -0.77
N GLY A 33 12.91 -4.09 -0.24
CA GLY A 33 14.16 -3.39 -0.47
C GLY A 33 14.29 -2.71 -1.84
N THR A 34 13.20 -2.63 -2.62
CA THR A 34 13.18 -1.93 -3.92
C THR A 34 12.67 -0.48 -3.84
N GLY A 35 12.49 0.08 -2.64
CA GLY A 35 12.05 1.47 -2.51
C GLY A 35 10.62 1.71 -2.97
N GLN A 36 9.76 0.69 -2.91
CA GLN A 36 8.41 0.82 -3.44
C GLN A 36 7.59 1.83 -2.63
N VAL A 37 6.83 2.66 -3.32
CA VAL A 37 5.93 3.66 -2.74
C VAL A 37 4.53 3.44 -3.28
N LEU A 38 3.58 3.25 -2.38
CA LEU A 38 2.17 3.23 -2.69
C LEU A 38 1.60 4.63 -2.51
N ILE A 39 1.07 5.21 -3.57
CA ILE A 39 0.37 6.49 -3.55
C ILE A 39 -1.12 6.21 -3.58
N LEU A 40 -1.84 6.72 -2.60
CA LEU A 40 -3.28 6.63 -2.46
C LEU A 40 -3.88 8.02 -2.65
N ARG A 41 -4.75 8.16 -3.64
CA ARG A 41 -5.51 9.39 -3.88
C ARG A 41 -6.97 9.12 -3.58
N ASN A 42 -7.58 10.00 -2.79
CA ASN A 42 -9.01 9.93 -2.51
C ASN A 42 -9.77 10.97 -3.37
N PRO A 43 -10.37 10.56 -4.50
CA PRO A 43 -11.18 11.47 -5.31
C PRO A 43 -12.58 11.73 -4.70
N THR A 44 -12.95 11.05 -3.62
CA THR A 44 -14.29 11.12 -3.03
C THR A 44 -14.42 12.29 -2.05
N ALA A 45 -15.67 12.61 -1.69
CA ALA A 45 -16.00 13.65 -0.73
C ALA A 45 -15.93 13.19 0.74
N GLY A 46 -15.59 11.92 1.01
CA GLY A 46 -15.51 11.35 2.36
C GLY A 46 -14.11 10.84 2.68
N SER A 47 -13.75 10.79 3.97
CA SER A 47 -12.50 10.14 4.39
C SER A 47 -12.63 8.62 4.20
N ILE A 48 -11.68 8.01 3.50
CA ILE A 48 -11.63 6.55 3.32
C ILE A 48 -10.40 6.03 4.04
N SER A 49 -10.59 5.05 4.92
CA SER A 49 -9.48 4.33 5.54
C SER A 49 -8.98 3.25 4.58
N CYS A 50 -7.72 3.38 4.17
CA CYS A 50 -7.05 2.33 3.44
C CYS A 50 -6.41 1.36 4.43
N VAL A 51 -6.66 0.07 4.30
CA VAL A 51 -6.00 -0.97 5.12
C VAL A 51 -5.17 -1.84 4.19
N LEU A 52 -3.87 -1.91 4.45
CA LEU A 52 -2.94 -2.81 3.80
C LEU A 52 -2.74 -4.01 4.72
N ASP A 53 -3.12 -5.20 4.27
CA ASP A 53 -3.06 -6.43 5.06
C ASP A 53 -2.26 -7.49 4.33
N GLY A 54 -1.24 -8.05 4.99
CA GLY A 54 -0.49 -9.19 4.48
C GLY A 54 -1.09 -10.47 5.01
N ALA A 55 -1.44 -11.41 4.13
CA ALA A 55 -2.09 -12.67 4.50
C ALA A 55 -1.28 -13.52 5.50
N ASP A 56 0.05 -13.35 5.54
CA ASP A 56 0.95 -14.04 6.47
C ASP A 56 1.42 -13.12 7.63
N GLY A 57 0.80 -11.94 7.78
CA GLY A 57 1.10 -10.99 8.84
C GLY A 57 0.73 -11.57 10.21
N THR A 58 1.72 -12.05 10.95
CA THR A 58 1.50 -12.65 12.28
C THR A 58 1.96 -11.69 13.38
N THR A 59 3.23 -11.76 13.76
CA THR A 59 3.82 -10.94 14.82
C THR A 59 5.27 -10.64 14.47
N MET A 60 5.62 -9.36 14.40
CA MET A 60 7.00 -8.93 14.18
C MET A 60 7.63 -8.59 15.52
N ASN A 61 8.70 -9.31 15.86
CA ASN A 61 9.44 -9.09 17.10
C ASN A 61 10.64 -8.19 16.80
N PHE A 62 10.57 -6.91 17.18
CA PHE A 62 11.70 -6.01 17.11
C PHE A 62 12.59 -6.18 18.35
N PRO A 63 13.91 -6.42 18.23
CA PRO A 63 14.81 -6.46 19.38
C PRO A 63 14.79 -5.11 20.11
N GLY A 64 14.18 -5.07 21.30
CA GLY A 64 14.09 -3.85 22.13
C GLY A 64 12.71 -3.17 22.16
N ALA A 65 11.69 -3.70 21.48
CA ALA A 65 10.31 -3.24 21.56
C ALA A 65 9.35 -4.43 21.82
N PRO A 66 8.20 -4.23 22.50
CA PRO A 66 7.19 -5.28 22.62
C PRO A 66 6.73 -5.74 21.23
N ALA A 67 6.42 -7.04 21.10
CA ALA A 67 5.97 -7.63 19.84
C ALA A 67 4.81 -6.80 19.25
N ILE A 68 5.00 -6.31 18.03
CA ILE A 68 3.95 -5.58 17.31
C ILE A 68 3.24 -6.62 16.43
N SER A 69 1.96 -6.88 16.71
CA SER A 69 1.17 -7.69 15.80
C SER A 69 0.92 -6.88 14.53
N VAL A 70 1.25 -7.50 13.41
CA VAL A 70 1.01 -6.94 12.07
C VAL A 70 -0.26 -7.54 11.44
N ALA A 71 -0.88 -8.49 12.14
CA ALA A 71 -2.10 -9.20 11.76
C ALA A 71 -3.36 -8.32 11.60
N ALA A 72 -3.33 -7.07 12.07
CA ALA A 72 -4.44 -6.13 11.87
C ALA A 72 -4.30 -5.30 10.58
N GLY A 73 -3.18 -5.43 9.87
CA GLY A 73 -2.83 -4.60 8.72
C GLY A 73 -2.45 -3.15 9.10
N TYR A 74 -1.89 -2.43 8.15
CA TYR A 74 -1.58 -1.00 8.27
C TYR A 74 -2.76 -0.17 7.79
N SER A 75 -3.49 0.44 8.72
CA SER A 75 -4.61 1.33 8.42
C SER A 75 -4.15 2.79 8.35
N THR A 76 -4.43 3.44 7.22
CA THR A 76 -4.17 4.87 7.00
C THR A 76 -5.43 5.57 6.50
N PRO A 77 -5.96 6.55 7.25
CA PRO A 77 -7.09 7.36 6.78
C PRO A 77 -6.62 8.36 5.72
N VAL A 78 -7.21 8.31 4.53
CA VAL A 78 -6.99 9.28 3.44
C VAL A 78 -8.18 10.25 3.43
N PRO A 79 -8.01 11.51 3.86
CA PRO A 79 -9.09 12.52 3.84
C PRO A 79 -9.63 12.75 2.43
N ALA A 80 -10.85 13.31 2.35
CA ALA A 80 -11.48 13.67 1.09
C ALA A 80 -10.59 14.60 0.25
N GLY A 81 -10.39 14.28 -1.03
CA GLY A 81 -9.54 15.05 -1.95
C GLY A 81 -8.04 14.98 -1.66
N ALA A 82 -7.60 14.26 -0.61
CA ALA A 82 -6.21 14.20 -0.23
C ALA A 82 -5.47 13.06 -0.94
N VAL A 83 -4.14 13.22 -1.00
CA VAL A 83 -3.22 12.19 -1.48
C VAL A 83 -2.27 11.82 -0.35
N ARG A 84 -2.02 10.53 -0.17
CA ARG A 84 -1.02 10.02 0.77
C ARG A 84 -0.06 9.09 0.04
N ALA A 85 1.23 9.32 0.25
CA ALA A 85 2.27 8.40 -0.16
C ALA A 85 2.70 7.57 1.06
N ILE A 86 2.67 6.25 0.92
CA ILE A 86 3.10 5.28 1.91
C ILE A 86 4.31 4.56 1.33
N PRO A 87 5.53 4.85 1.79
CA PRO A 87 6.70 4.04 1.46
C PRO A 87 6.48 2.64 2.02
N LEU A 88 6.47 1.63 1.15
CA LEU A 88 6.21 0.25 1.57
C LEU A 88 7.37 -0.33 2.37
N ASP A 89 8.58 0.20 2.21
CA ASP A 89 9.76 -0.23 2.98
C ASP A 89 9.62 0.05 4.48
N THR A 90 8.90 1.11 4.89
CA THR A 90 8.68 1.41 6.32
C THR A 90 7.61 0.52 6.95
N VAL A 91 6.71 -0.03 6.13
CA VAL A 91 5.63 -0.94 6.54
C VAL A 91 5.85 -2.36 6.03
N SER A 92 7.06 -2.68 5.57
CA SER A 92 7.48 -3.98 5.02
C SER A 92 7.17 -5.14 5.97
N ALA A 93 7.21 -4.87 7.27
CA ALA A 93 6.79 -5.73 8.36
C ALA A 93 5.34 -6.25 8.24
N TYR A 94 4.44 -5.42 7.72
CA TYR A 94 3.01 -5.70 7.53
C TYR A 94 2.70 -6.31 6.15
N LEU A 95 3.66 -6.29 5.23
CA LEU A 95 3.51 -6.74 3.84
C LEU A 95 4.06 -8.15 3.64
N GLN A 96 3.83 -9.03 4.61
CA GLN A 96 4.25 -10.43 4.55
C GLN A 96 3.20 -11.27 3.82
N GLY A 97 3.65 -12.03 2.83
CA GLY A 97 2.78 -12.88 2.03
C GLY A 97 2.00 -12.12 0.95
N ALA A 98 0.81 -12.64 0.60
CA ALA A 98 -0.08 -11.97 -0.34
C ALA A 98 -0.67 -10.70 0.31
N ILE A 99 -0.55 -9.55 -0.35
CA ILE A 99 -1.00 -8.28 0.21
C ILE A 99 -2.35 -7.92 -0.37
N ASN A 100 -3.33 -7.81 0.52
CA ASN A 100 -4.65 -7.29 0.23
C ASN A 100 -4.77 -5.83 0.66
N ILE A 101 -5.26 -4.97 -0.23
CA ILE A 101 -5.56 -3.57 0.05
C ILE A 101 -7.08 -3.37 0.00
N THR A 102 -7.61 -2.82 1.09
CA THR A 102 -9.00 -2.38 1.17
C THR A 102 -9.08 -0.86 1.23
N GLY A 103 -10.15 -0.29 0.67
CA GLY A 103 -10.32 1.17 0.55
C GLY A 103 -11.12 1.54 -0.67
N THR A 104 -12.34 1.02 -0.80
CA THR A 104 -13.19 1.15 -1.99
C THR A 104 -13.34 2.61 -2.42
N GLY A 105 -12.98 2.90 -3.67
CA GLY A 105 -13.09 4.25 -4.26
C GLY A 105 -11.82 5.10 -4.15
N LEU A 106 -10.79 4.63 -3.46
CA LEU A 106 -9.45 5.22 -3.53
C LEU A 106 -8.78 4.85 -4.86
N VAL A 107 -7.93 5.72 -5.38
CA VAL A 107 -7.06 5.44 -6.53
C VAL A 107 -5.68 5.13 -5.99
N ALA A 108 -5.18 3.92 -6.28
CA ALA A 108 -3.86 3.47 -5.88
C ALA A 108 -2.89 3.51 -7.07
N VAL A 109 -1.66 3.92 -6.79
CA VAL A 109 -0.53 3.89 -7.72
C VAL A 109 0.66 3.27 -7.00
N LEU A 110 1.21 2.21 -7.58
CA LEU A 110 2.42 1.56 -7.07
C LEU A 110 3.63 1.97 -7.89
N LEU A 111 4.60 2.61 -7.25
CA LEU A 111 5.88 3.00 -7.84
C LEU A 111 7.01 2.20 -7.22
N GLY A 112 8.02 1.85 -7.99
CA GLY A 112 9.27 1.26 -7.48
C GLY A 112 10.33 1.19 -8.56
N VAL A 113 11.60 1.01 -8.20
CA VAL A 113 12.68 0.83 -9.20
C VAL A 113 12.75 -0.61 -9.69
#